data_AF-A0A2V8QTA5-F1
#
_entry.id   AF-A0A2V8QTA5-F1
#
_cell.length_a   1.000
_cell.length_b   1.000
_cell.length_c   1.000
_cell.angle_alpha   90.00
_cell.angle_beta   90.00
_cell.angle_gamma   90.00
#
_symmetry.space_group_name_H-M   'P 1'
#
loop_
_entity.id
_entity.type
_entity.pdbx_description
1 polymer ?
#
loop_
_entity_poly.entity_id
_entity_poly.type
_entity_poly.pdbx_seq_one_letter_code
_entity_poly.pdbx_strand_id
1 'polypeptide(L)'
;MSKRKDLKTANRYAQIIERIFLNHYTEGASEICFERKEIERVAQELHINLPKNLGDIVHSFRYQVTLPETIRSKATEGRQWIIRPAGRSRYCFVLVVEQDIAPTSMKAETKVPDATPGLVAMYSLDDEQALLAKLRYNRLIDIFTGITCYSLQNHLRTFLAGIGQVETDEIYVGVDQKGRHYVFPIQAKGHSDRLSVVQIEQDFALCVSKFPDLICRPIGAQFMGKNLIALFEFESTPEGVRWTEEEHYRLVSPDEVTPEVLRSYRERLPNT
;
A
#
# COMPACT_ATOMS: atom_id res chain seq x y z
N MET A 1 -12.93 3.59 26.41
CA MET A 1 -12.79 2.12 26.58
C MET A 1 -12.13 1.41 25.38
N SER A 2 -11.96 2.04 24.21
CA SER A 2 -11.38 1.42 23.00
C SER A 2 -9.88 1.09 23.11
N LYS A 3 -9.01 2.08 23.39
CA LYS A 3 -7.54 1.91 23.42
C LYS A 3 -7.04 0.73 24.27
N ARG A 4 -7.64 0.46 25.44
CA ARG A 4 -7.23 -0.65 26.33
C ARG A 4 -7.55 -2.04 25.77
N LYS A 5 -8.58 -2.14 24.93
CA LYS A 5 -8.98 -3.40 24.26
C LYS A 5 -8.07 -3.67 23.05
N ASP A 6 -7.66 -2.62 22.35
CA ASP A 6 -6.76 -2.69 21.19
C ASP A 6 -5.35 -3.12 21.61
N LEU A 7 -4.79 -2.54 22.68
CA LEU A 7 -3.50 -2.94 23.26
C LEU A 7 -3.47 -4.41 23.74
N LYS A 8 -4.55 -4.90 24.37
CA LYS A 8 -4.66 -6.31 24.79
C LYS A 8 -4.82 -7.27 23.61
N THR A 9 -5.33 -6.82 22.48
CA THR A 9 -5.53 -7.64 21.28
C THR A 9 -4.24 -7.70 20.46
N ALA A 10 -3.57 -6.56 20.28
CA ALA A 10 -2.24 -6.48 19.69
C ALA A 10 -1.23 -7.37 20.43
N ASN A 11 -1.27 -7.39 21.77
CA ASN A 11 -0.40 -8.25 22.58
C ASN A 11 -0.65 -9.76 22.35
N ARG A 12 -1.92 -10.18 22.20
CA ARG A 12 -2.26 -11.59 21.92
C ARG A 12 -1.79 -12.03 20.53
N TYR A 13 -1.98 -11.17 19.53
CA TYR A 13 -1.56 -11.46 18.15
C TYR A 13 -0.04 -11.55 18.06
N ALA A 14 0.66 -10.64 18.76
CA ALA A 14 2.11 -10.63 18.85
C ALA A 14 2.67 -11.92 19.44
N GLN A 15 2.11 -12.42 20.55
CA GLN A 15 2.56 -13.67 21.17
C GLN A 15 2.41 -14.88 20.25
N ILE A 16 1.28 -14.97 19.53
CA ILE A 16 1.05 -16.09 18.61
C ILE A 16 2.05 -16.05 17.45
N ILE A 17 2.22 -14.90 16.80
CA ILE A 17 3.09 -14.79 15.62
C ILE A 17 4.57 -14.96 16.00
N GLU A 18 4.97 -14.44 17.16
CA GLU A 18 6.30 -14.63 17.76
C GLU A 18 6.58 -16.10 18.01
N ARG A 19 5.64 -16.81 18.65
CA ARG A 19 5.83 -18.23 18.95
C ARG A 19 5.90 -19.08 17.68
N ILE A 20 5.08 -18.79 16.66
CA ILE A 20 5.17 -19.47 15.36
C ILE A 20 6.55 -19.25 14.74
N PHE A 21 7.03 -18.00 14.70
CA PHE A 21 8.35 -17.69 14.15
C PHE A 21 9.46 -18.46 14.88
N LEU A 22 9.48 -18.40 16.22
CA LEU A 22 10.51 -19.04 17.04
C LEU A 22 10.49 -20.57 16.97
N ASN A 23 9.33 -21.19 16.73
CA ASN A 23 9.24 -22.65 16.57
C ASN A 23 9.98 -23.15 15.31
N HIS A 24 10.12 -22.31 14.28
CA HIS A 24 10.67 -22.69 12.98
C HIS A 24 11.97 -21.95 12.62
N TYR A 25 12.33 -20.90 13.36
CA TYR A 25 13.53 -20.12 13.08
C TYR A 25 14.81 -20.90 13.35
N THR A 26 15.71 -20.89 12.37
CA THR A 26 17.10 -21.32 12.50
C THR A 26 18.02 -20.18 12.13
N GLU A 27 19.20 -20.11 12.74
CA GLU A 27 20.19 -19.07 12.44
C GLU A 27 20.56 -19.09 10.94
N GLY A 28 20.56 -17.91 10.32
CA GLY A 28 20.81 -17.75 8.89
C GLY A 28 19.61 -18.02 7.97
N ALA A 29 18.44 -18.37 8.51
CA ALA A 29 17.22 -18.52 7.71
C ALA A 29 16.85 -17.20 7.01
N SER A 30 16.52 -17.27 5.72
CA SER A 30 15.97 -16.17 4.93
C SER A 30 14.47 -16.31 4.67
N GLU A 31 13.92 -17.51 4.88
CA GLU A 31 12.50 -17.83 4.69
C GLU A 31 12.04 -18.88 5.72
N ILE A 32 10.85 -18.68 6.29
CA ILE A 32 10.25 -19.57 7.29
C ILE A 32 8.76 -19.67 6.99
N CYS A 33 8.29 -20.85 6.59
CA CYS A 33 6.90 -21.06 6.24
C CYS A 33 6.11 -21.74 7.35
N PHE A 34 4.83 -21.38 7.46
CA PHE A 34 3.89 -21.98 8.40
C PHE A 34 2.49 -22.09 7.80
N GLU A 35 1.72 -23.05 8.30
CA GLU A 35 0.32 -23.21 7.93
C GLU A 35 -0.61 -22.40 8.82
N ARG A 36 -1.75 -21.95 8.27
CA ARG A 36 -2.79 -21.24 9.04
C ARG A 36 -3.26 -22.03 10.26
N LYS A 37 -3.30 -23.36 10.18
CA LYS A 37 -3.70 -24.23 11.30
C LYS A 37 -2.74 -24.15 12.49
N GLU A 38 -1.49 -23.77 12.27
CA GLU A 38 -0.52 -23.63 13.36
C GLU A 38 -0.87 -22.47 14.30
N ILE A 39 -1.58 -21.45 13.80
CA ILE A 39 -2.13 -20.36 14.62
C ILE A 39 -3.06 -20.93 15.70
N GLU A 40 -3.92 -21.89 15.34
CA GLU A 40 -4.85 -22.53 16.27
C GLU A 40 -4.08 -23.34 17.32
N ARG A 41 -3.13 -24.15 16.87
CA ARG A 41 -2.28 -24.98 17.75
C ARG A 41 -1.52 -24.12 18.76
N VAL A 42 -0.84 -23.07 18.29
CA VAL A 42 -0.04 -22.19 19.14
C VAL A 42 -0.92 -21.39 20.11
N ALA A 43 -2.09 -20.93 19.69
CA ALA A 43 -2.99 -20.24 20.60
C ALA A 43 -3.50 -21.16 21.72
N GLN A 44 -3.76 -22.44 21.43
CA GLN A 44 -4.12 -23.44 22.43
C GLN A 44 -2.97 -23.69 23.42
N GLU A 45 -1.75 -23.86 22.92
CA GLU A 45 -0.53 -24.02 23.74
C GLU A 45 -0.30 -22.83 24.68
N LEU A 46 -0.56 -21.61 24.19
CA LEU A 46 -0.41 -20.38 24.97
C LEU A 46 -1.64 -20.04 25.84
N HIS A 47 -2.68 -20.87 25.83
CA HIS A 47 -3.97 -20.61 26.49
C HIS A 47 -4.59 -19.25 26.12
N ILE A 48 -4.38 -18.82 24.86
CA ILE A 48 -4.93 -17.58 24.33
C ILE A 48 -6.27 -17.87 23.66
N ASN A 49 -7.32 -17.14 24.07
CA ASN A 49 -8.60 -17.18 23.39
C ASN A 49 -8.45 -16.67 21.95
N LEU A 50 -8.66 -17.57 20.98
CA LEU A 50 -8.56 -17.28 19.56
C LEU A 50 -9.53 -16.16 19.14
N PRO A 51 -9.08 -15.23 18.28
CA PRO A 51 -9.99 -14.29 17.64
C PRO A 51 -10.96 -15.04 16.70
N LYS A 52 -12.14 -14.47 16.47
CA LYS A 52 -13.17 -15.06 15.61
C LYS A 52 -12.70 -15.26 14.15
N ASN A 53 -11.74 -14.46 13.69
CA ASN A 53 -11.13 -14.60 12.38
C ASN A 53 -9.60 -14.69 12.50
N LEU A 54 -9.06 -15.89 12.29
CA LEU A 54 -7.61 -16.14 12.36
C LEU A 54 -6.82 -15.39 11.29
N GLY A 55 -7.48 -15.04 10.18
CA GLY A 55 -6.88 -14.25 9.12
C GLY A 55 -6.45 -12.86 9.60
N ASP A 56 -7.12 -12.32 10.62
CA ASP A 56 -6.84 -10.97 11.14
C ASP A 56 -5.44 -10.87 11.75
N ILE A 57 -4.91 -11.97 12.33
CA ILE A 57 -3.56 -11.98 12.92
C ILE A 57 -2.52 -11.71 11.82
N VAL A 58 -2.57 -12.51 10.76
CA VAL A 58 -1.62 -12.37 9.64
C VAL A 58 -1.85 -11.07 8.89
N HIS A 59 -3.12 -10.69 8.64
CA HIS A 59 -3.46 -9.43 8.00
C HIS A 59 -2.90 -8.21 8.76
N SER A 60 -3.04 -8.20 10.09
CA SER A 60 -2.53 -7.13 10.95
C SER A 60 -1.03 -6.93 10.77
N PHE A 61 -0.22 -7.99 10.82
CA PHE A 61 1.24 -7.87 10.71
C PHE A 61 1.76 -7.69 9.28
N ARG A 62 0.93 -7.94 8.27
CA ARG A 62 1.28 -7.69 6.87
C ARG A 62 1.14 -6.22 6.48
N TYR A 63 0.19 -5.52 7.07
CA TYR A 63 -0.25 -4.21 6.56
C TYR A 63 -0.38 -3.11 7.62
N GLN A 64 -0.52 -3.42 8.91
CA GLN A 64 -0.95 -2.43 9.92
C GLN A 64 -0.02 -2.32 11.13
N VAL A 65 0.57 -3.43 11.57
CA VAL A 65 1.32 -3.52 12.84
C VAL A 65 2.71 -4.06 12.57
N THR A 66 3.72 -3.47 13.22
CA THR A 66 5.09 -3.96 13.15
C THR A 66 5.23 -5.32 13.82
N LEU A 67 6.04 -6.20 13.24
CA LEU A 67 6.32 -7.51 13.84
C LEU A 67 6.97 -7.35 15.23
N PRO A 68 6.76 -8.28 16.18
CA PRO A 68 7.39 -8.26 17.49
C PRO A 68 8.91 -8.06 17.44
N GLU A 69 9.47 -7.37 18.44
CA GLU A 69 10.91 -7.05 18.49
C GLU A 69 11.79 -8.29 18.43
N THR A 70 11.36 -9.39 19.04
CA THR A 70 12.04 -10.70 19.00
C THR A 70 12.19 -11.28 17.60
N ILE A 71 11.28 -10.97 16.69
CA ILE A 71 11.38 -11.33 15.27
C ILE A 71 12.30 -10.32 14.56
N ARG A 72 12.06 -9.02 14.77
CA ARG A 72 12.82 -7.95 14.11
C ARG A 72 14.31 -8.04 14.42
N SER A 73 14.68 -8.33 15.67
CA SER A 73 16.08 -8.45 16.10
C SER A 73 16.81 -9.66 15.50
N LYS A 74 16.12 -10.54 14.77
CA LYS A 74 16.70 -11.66 14.02
C LYS A 74 16.96 -11.32 12.55
N ALA A 75 16.60 -10.12 12.11
CA ALA A 75 16.98 -9.63 10.80
C ALA A 75 18.46 -9.18 10.81
N THR A 76 19.18 -9.47 9.73
CA THR A 76 20.52 -8.91 9.52
C THR A 76 20.45 -7.43 9.21
N GLU A 77 21.57 -6.70 9.34
CA GLU A 77 21.64 -5.26 9.06
C GLU A 77 21.06 -4.88 7.69
N GLY A 78 20.24 -3.82 7.66
CA GLY A 78 19.56 -3.32 6.46
C GLY A 78 18.43 -4.24 5.94
N ARG A 79 18.01 -5.23 6.72
CA ARG A 79 16.92 -6.15 6.36
C ARG A 79 15.81 -6.14 7.40
N GLN A 80 14.62 -6.54 6.97
CA GLN A 80 13.47 -6.74 7.83
C GLN A 80 12.73 -8.02 7.48
N TRP A 81 12.05 -8.60 8.47
CA TRP A 81 11.12 -9.69 8.24
C TRP A 81 9.76 -9.14 7.79
N ILE A 82 9.19 -9.73 6.76
CA ILE A 82 7.81 -9.49 6.32
C ILE A 82 7.06 -10.82 6.23
N ILE A 83 5.73 -10.79 6.21
CA ILE A 83 4.92 -11.99 5.96
C ILE A 83 4.36 -11.94 4.54
N ARG A 84 4.73 -12.93 3.72
CA ARG A 84 4.14 -13.15 2.39
C ARG A 84 3.17 -14.33 2.42
N PRO A 85 2.12 -14.30 1.60
CA PRO A 85 1.31 -15.48 1.40
C PRO A 85 2.06 -16.46 0.48
N ALA A 86 1.91 -17.75 0.72
CA ALA A 86 2.63 -18.81 0.01
C ALA A 86 1.65 -19.92 -0.44
N GLY A 87 0.50 -19.49 -0.95
CA GLY A 87 -0.59 -20.37 -1.37
C GLY A 87 -1.74 -20.45 -0.36
N ARG A 88 -2.65 -21.40 -0.59
CA ARG A 88 -3.90 -21.50 0.18
C ARG A 88 -3.60 -21.89 1.62
N SER A 89 -3.94 -20.99 2.56
CA SER A 89 -3.74 -21.19 4.01
C SER A 89 -2.30 -21.41 4.44
N ARG A 90 -1.34 -20.89 3.67
CA ARG A 90 0.10 -20.97 3.96
C ARG A 90 0.72 -19.59 3.85
N TYR A 91 1.64 -19.29 4.76
CA TYR A 91 2.33 -18.02 4.84
C TYR A 91 3.81 -18.26 5.09
N CYS A 92 4.67 -17.33 4.70
CA CYS A 92 6.08 -17.38 5.03
C CYS A 92 6.55 -16.03 5.56
N PHE A 93 7.33 -16.07 6.64
CA PHE A 93 8.21 -14.97 6.98
C PHE A 93 9.35 -14.97 5.97
N VAL A 94 9.60 -13.82 5.36
CA VAL A 94 10.67 -13.65 4.39
C VAL A 94 11.54 -12.49 4.82
N LEU A 95 12.85 -12.70 4.85
CA LEU A 95 13.82 -11.66 5.13
C LEU A 95 14.08 -10.87 3.85
N VAL A 96 13.69 -9.60 3.84
CA VAL A 96 13.83 -8.71 2.69
C VAL A 96 14.71 -7.51 3.03
N VAL A 97 15.24 -6.84 2.02
CA VAL A 97 15.86 -5.52 2.22
C VAL A 97 14.81 -4.58 2.81
N GLU A 98 15.19 -3.84 3.84
CA GLU A 98 14.31 -2.84 4.44
C GLU A 98 13.93 -1.79 3.40
N GLN A 99 12.63 -1.58 3.25
CA GLN A 99 12.07 -0.65 2.28
C GLN A 99 10.99 0.15 3.01
N ASP A 100 11.28 1.42 3.28
CA ASP A 100 10.32 2.37 3.82
C ASP A 100 9.76 3.20 2.67
N ILE A 101 8.53 2.87 2.25
CA ILE A 101 7.82 3.65 1.22
C ILE A 101 7.21 4.86 1.93
N ALA A 102 8.01 5.92 2.04
CA ALA A 102 7.62 7.16 2.67
C ALA A 102 7.88 8.34 1.72
N PRO A 103 6.95 9.31 1.61
CA PRO A 103 7.17 10.49 0.78
C PRO A 103 8.38 11.29 1.23
N THR A 104 9.21 11.72 0.28
CA THR A 104 10.37 12.56 0.56
C THR A 104 9.95 13.99 0.87
N SER A 105 10.51 14.60 1.91
CA SER A 105 10.26 16.02 2.23
C SER A 105 10.88 17.00 1.23
N MET A 106 11.71 16.49 0.30
CA MET A 106 12.47 17.30 -0.64
C MET A 106 11.77 17.46 -2.00
N LYS A 107 10.64 16.78 -2.23
CA LYS A 107 9.91 16.89 -3.49
C LYS A 107 9.19 18.24 -3.55
N ALA A 108 9.27 18.90 -4.70
CA ALA A 108 8.55 20.14 -4.92
C ALA A 108 7.05 19.88 -5.07
N GLU A 109 6.23 20.67 -4.39
CA GLU A 109 4.78 20.56 -4.49
C GLU A 109 4.23 21.21 -5.76
N THR A 110 3.17 20.63 -6.30
CA THR A 110 2.39 21.15 -7.42
C THR A 110 0.97 21.44 -6.94
N LYS A 111 0.56 22.72 -7.00
CA LYS A 111 -0.79 23.15 -6.64
C LYS A 111 -1.75 22.75 -7.75
N VAL A 112 -2.84 22.09 -7.36
CA VAL A 112 -3.94 21.71 -8.25
C VAL A 112 -5.23 22.32 -7.67
N PRO A 113 -5.99 23.11 -8.44
CA PRO A 113 -7.30 23.58 -7.98
C PRO A 113 -8.20 22.40 -7.61
N ASP A 114 -8.75 22.42 -6.39
CA ASP A 114 -9.58 21.33 -5.89
C ASP A 114 -10.93 21.29 -6.61
N ALA A 115 -11.13 20.25 -7.40
CA ALA A 115 -12.35 19.95 -8.15
C ALA A 115 -13.28 19.00 -7.39
N THR A 116 -12.98 18.63 -6.14
CA THR A 116 -13.88 17.81 -5.31
C THR A 116 -15.21 18.54 -5.15
N PRO A 117 -16.36 17.93 -5.54
CA PRO A 117 -17.65 18.57 -5.39
C PRO A 117 -17.90 18.98 -3.93
N GLY A 118 -18.40 20.20 -3.71
CA GLY A 118 -18.66 20.70 -2.35
C GLY A 118 -19.56 19.77 -1.53
N LEU A 119 -20.52 19.11 -2.18
CA LEU A 119 -21.36 18.09 -1.54
C LEU A 119 -20.54 16.91 -1.01
N VAL A 120 -19.56 16.43 -1.78
CA VAL A 120 -18.66 15.35 -1.35
C VAL A 120 -17.78 15.86 -0.21
N ALA A 121 -17.17 17.03 -0.37
CA ALA A 121 -16.31 17.63 0.66
C ALA A 121 -17.02 17.81 2.01
N MET A 122 -18.32 18.15 2.02
CA MET A 122 -19.11 18.28 3.25
C MET A 122 -19.26 16.97 4.04
N TYR A 123 -19.21 15.81 3.37
CA TYR A 123 -19.46 14.51 3.99
C TYR A 123 -18.25 13.57 3.97
N SER A 124 -17.14 13.99 3.38
CA SER A 124 -15.88 13.25 3.39
C SER A 124 -15.30 13.16 4.81
N LEU A 125 -14.86 11.97 5.19
CA LEU A 125 -14.04 11.74 6.38
C LEU A 125 -12.56 11.98 6.05
N ASP A 126 -11.66 11.93 7.04
CA ASP A 126 -10.20 11.98 6.81
C ASP A 126 -9.59 10.58 6.68
N ASP A 127 -10.20 9.75 5.83
CA ASP A 127 -9.82 8.34 5.63
C ASP A 127 -9.38 8.04 4.19
N GLU A 128 -9.06 6.77 3.94
CA GLU A 128 -8.66 6.24 2.64
C GLU A 128 -9.70 6.52 1.54
N GLN A 129 -11.00 6.50 1.87
CA GLN A 129 -12.06 6.75 0.90
C GLN A 129 -12.08 8.21 0.44
N ALA A 130 -11.80 9.13 1.36
CA ALA A 130 -11.65 10.53 0.99
C ALA A 130 -10.41 10.78 0.14
N LEU A 131 -9.31 10.05 0.39
CA LEU A 131 -8.14 10.10 -0.48
C LEU A 131 -8.49 9.63 -1.90
N LEU A 132 -9.11 8.45 -2.06
CA LEU A 132 -9.51 7.94 -3.37
C LEU A 132 -10.50 8.88 -4.08
N ALA A 133 -11.46 9.46 -3.35
CA ALA A 133 -12.38 10.46 -3.92
C ALA A 133 -11.62 11.70 -4.44
N LYS A 134 -10.65 12.19 -3.69
CA LYS A 134 -9.78 13.29 -4.12
C LYS A 134 -8.98 12.92 -5.38
N LEU A 135 -8.43 11.70 -5.47
CA LEU A 135 -7.75 11.23 -6.68
C LEU A 135 -8.67 11.29 -7.91
N ARG A 136 -9.90 10.78 -7.78
CA ARG A 136 -10.91 10.74 -8.87
C ARG A 136 -11.32 12.13 -9.33
N TYR A 137 -11.84 12.94 -8.41
CA TYR A 137 -12.44 14.24 -8.75
C TYR A 137 -11.41 15.24 -9.27
N ASN A 138 -10.16 15.13 -8.82
CA ASN A 138 -9.06 16.01 -9.24
C ASN A 138 -8.24 15.45 -10.40
N ARG A 139 -8.62 14.29 -10.96
CA ARG A 139 -7.91 13.66 -12.09
C ARG A 139 -6.41 13.49 -11.81
N LEU A 140 -6.03 13.22 -10.55
CA LEU A 140 -4.62 13.20 -10.15
C LEU A 140 -3.86 12.05 -10.80
N ILE A 141 -4.53 10.91 -11.06
CA ILE A 141 -3.92 9.81 -11.81
C ILE A 141 -3.61 10.24 -13.25
N ASP A 142 -4.50 10.99 -13.90
CA ASP A 142 -4.27 11.54 -15.24
C ASP A 142 -3.10 12.53 -15.24
N ILE A 143 -3.09 13.46 -14.27
CA ILE A 143 -2.04 14.49 -14.14
C ILE A 143 -0.67 13.84 -13.88
N PHE A 144 -0.63 12.85 -13.01
CA PHE A 144 0.59 12.14 -12.64
C PHE A 144 1.15 11.29 -13.78
N THR A 145 0.28 10.54 -14.46
CA THR A 145 0.72 9.57 -15.47
C THR A 145 0.84 10.15 -16.87
N GLY A 146 0.23 11.32 -17.12
CA GLY A 146 0.05 11.89 -18.46
C GLY A 146 -0.94 11.11 -19.35
N ILE A 147 -1.73 10.20 -18.78
CA ILE A 147 -2.63 9.30 -19.50
C ILE A 147 -4.08 9.65 -19.19
N THR A 148 -4.97 9.50 -20.18
CA THR A 148 -6.41 9.65 -19.93
C THR A 148 -6.92 8.39 -19.24
N CYS A 149 -7.26 8.52 -17.95
CA CYS A 149 -7.57 7.43 -17.05
C CYS A 149 -9.04 7.43 -16.62
N TYR A 150 -9.58 6.25 -16.31
CA TYR A 150 -10.93 6.04 -15.82
C TYR A 150 -10.91 5.03 -14.67
N SER A 151 -11.59 5.36 -13.57
CA SER A 151 -11.84 4.41 -12.49
C SER A 151 -12.70 3.26 -13.01
N LEU A 152 -12.21 2.04 -12.84
CA LEU A 152 -12.88 0.81 -13.26
C LEU A 152 -13.62 0.15 -12.10
N GLN A 153 -12.94 -0.02 -10.96
CA GLN A 153 -13.49 -0.74 -9.81
C GLN A 153 -12.82 -0.31 -8.50
N ASN A 154 -13.62 -0.11 -7.46
CA ASN A 154 -13.16 0.19 -6.11
C ASN A 154 -13.18 -1.07 -5.24
N HIS A 155 -12.28 -1.16 -4.25
CA HIS A 155 -12.17 -2.24 -3.26
C HIS A 155 -12.20 -3.64 -3.88
N LEU A 156 -11.35 -3.87 -4.87
CA LEU A 156 -11.31 -5.18 -5.51
C LEU A 156 -10.64 -6.18 -4.56
N ARG A 157 -11.44 -7.12 -4.07
CA ARG A 157 -10.96 -8.30 -3.35
C ARG A 157 -11.14 -9.53 -4.24
N THR A 158 -10.04 -10.24 -4.50
CA THR A 158 -10.05 -11.42 -5.36
C THR A 158 -9.07 -12.48 -4.85
N PHE A 159 -9.14 -13.68 -5.40
CA PHE A 159 -8.18 -14.74 -5.15
C PHE A 159 -7.31 -14.95 -6.38
N LEU A 160 -6.00 -15.04 -6.19
CA LEU A 160 -5.03 -15.41 -7.22
C LEU A 160 -4.41 -16.76 -6.88
N ALA A 161 -4.24 -17.63 -7.89
CA ALA A 161 -3.57 -18.91 -7.71
C ALA A 161 -2.11 -18.68 -7.27
N GLY A 162 -1.63 -19.48 -6.32
CA GLY A 162 -0.27 -19.39 -5.77
C GLY A 162 -0.04 -18.26 -4.76
N ILE A 163 -0.78 -17.15 -4.86
CA ILE A 163 -0.64 -15.97 -3.96
C ILE A 163 -1.74 -15.94 -2.90
N GLY A 164 -2.95 -16.39 -3.22
CA GLY A 164 -4.08 -16.35 -2.30
C GLY A 164 -4.93 -15.08 -2.45
N GLN A 165 -5.56 -14.65 -1.36
CA GLN A 165 -6.43 -13.47 -1.38
C GLN A 165 -5.60 -12.18 -1.50
N VAL A 166 -5.99 -11.35 -2.46
CA VAL A 166 -5.40 -10.04 -2.73
C VAL A 166 -6.49 -8.97 -2.65
N GLU A 167 -6.06 -7.76 -2.34
CA GLU A 167 -6.92 -6.60 -2.16
C GLU A 167 -6.23 -5.38 -2.75
N THR A 168 -6.98 -4.66 -3.60
CA THR A 168 -6.56 -3.43 -4.25
C THR A 168 -7.63 -2.38 -4.03
N ASP A 169 -7.22 -1.22 -3.53
CA ASP A 169 -8.14 -0.19 -3.07
C ASP A 169 -8.93 0.39 -4.27
N GLU A 170 -8.28 0.56 -5.42
CA GLU A 170 -8.94 0.94 -6.67
C GLU A 170 -8.15 0.49 -7.91
N ILE A 171 -8.85 0.24 -9.01
CA ILE A 171 -8.24 -0.01 -10.33
C ILE A 171 -8.69 1.06 -11.30
N TYR A 172 -7.74 1.66 -12.00
CA TYR A 172 -7.98 2.49 -13.17
C TYR A 172 -7.54 1.76 -14.44
N VAL A 173 -8.18 2.12 -15.56
CA VAL A 173 -7.69 1.82 -16.91
C VAL A 173 -7.50 3.12 -17.67
N GLY A 174 -6.55 3.15 -18.59
CA GLY A 174 -6.29 4.36 -19.38
C GLY A 174 -5.81 4.06 -20.79
N VAL A 175 -5.89 5.09 -21.62
CA VAL A 175 -5.40 5.05 -23.01
C VAL A 175 -4.54 6.29 -23.27
N ASP A 176 -3.36 6.08 -23.85
CA ASP A 176 -2.48 7.18 -24.26
C ASP A 176 -2.77 7.65 -25.69
N GLN A 177 -2.11 8.72 -26.13
CA GLN A 177 -2.24 9.26 -27.49
C GLN A 177 -1.83 8.28 -28.61
N LYS A 178 -1.11 7.20 -28.27
CA LYS A 178 -0.70 6.15 -29.22
C LYS A 178 -1.64 4.95 -29.21
N GLY A 179 -2.75 5.02 -28.48
CA GLY A 179 -3.72 3.93 -28.36
C GLY A 179 -3.22 2.75 -27.52
N ARG A 180 -2.19 2.94 -26.68
CA ARG A 180 -1.73 1.91 -25.75
C ARG A 180 -2.65 1.89 -24.55
N HIS A 181 -3.04 0.70 -24.11
CA HIS A 181 -3.93 0.52 -22.97
C HIS A 181 -3.10 0.23 -21.71
N TYR A 182 -3.53 0.84 -20.61
CA TYR A 182 -2.87 0.76 -19.32
C TYR A 182 -3.83 0.31 -18.25
N VAL A 183 -3.30 -0.37 -17.24
CA VAL A 183 -3.99 -0.65 -15.98
C VAL A 183 -3.16 -0.07 -14.83
N PHE A 184 -3.82 0.64 -13.93
CA PHE A 184 -3.21 1.26 -12.75
C PHE A 184 -3.93 0.75 -11.50
N PRO A 185 -3.42 -0.31 -10.86
CA PRO A 185 -3.85 -0.65 -9.51
C PRO A 185 -3.35 0.41 -8.54
N ILE A 186 -4.24 0.90 -7.68
CA ILE A 186 -3.98 1.97 -6.72
C ILE A 186 -4.03 1.41 -5.30
N GLN A 187 -3.00 1.72 -4.53
CA GLN A 187 -2.98 1.54 -3.07
C GLN A 187 -3.00 2.91 -2.41
N ALA A 188 -4.03 3.18 -1.61
CA ALA A 188 -4.21 4.45 -0.93
C ALA A 188 -3.98 4.29 0.58
N LYS A 189 -3.29 5.25 1.18
CA LYS A 189 -3.01 5.28 2.62
C LYS A 189 -3.26 6.65 3.23
N GLY A 190 -3.97 6.65 4.34
CA GLY A 190 -4.22 7.85 5.16
C GLY A 190 -2.99 8.24 5.99
N HIS A 191 -3.08 9.35 6.72
CA HIS A 191 -1.96 10.03 7.38
C HIS A 191 -0.97 9.16 8.17
N SER A 192 -1.46 8.20 8.96
CA SER A 192 -0.61 7.38 9.85
C SER A 192 -0.18 6.05 9.23
N ASP A 193 -0.80 5.68 8.12
CA ASP A 193 -0.60 4.37 7.50
C ASP A 193 0.49 4.47 6.46
N ARG A 194 1.19 3.36 6.23
CA ARG A 194 2.29 3.27 5.27
C ARG A 194 1.91 2.38 4.11
N LEU A 195 2.43 2.71 2.93
CA LEU A 195 2.33 1.83 1.77
C LEU A 195 3.13 0.55 2.03
N SER A 196 2.53 -0.60 1.70
CA SER A 196 3.17 -1.90 1.90
C SER A 196 3.68 -2.44 0.57
N VAL A 197 4.98 -2.75 0.51
CA VAL A 197 5.60 -3.38 -0.67
C VAL A 197 4.88 -4.67 -1.07
N VAL A 198 4.34 -5.41 -0.10
CA VAL A 198 3.58 -6.64 -0.33
C VAL A 198 2.28 -6.37 -1.09
N GLN A 199 1.61 -5.24 -0.85
CA GLN A 199 0.41 -4.86 -1.61
C GLN A 199 0.78 -4.52 -3.06
N ILE A 200 1.89 -3.82 -3.28
CA ILE A 200 2.37 -3.49 -4.62
C ILE A 200 2.77 -4.77 -5.40
N GLU A 201 3.44 -5.73 -4.76
CA GLU A 201 3.74 -7.04 -5.36
C GLU A 201 2.46 -7.80 -5.75
N GLN A 202 1.42 -7.73 -4.90
CA GLN A 202 0.12 -8.35 -5.17
C GLN A 202 -0.60 -7.66 -6.35
N ASP A 203 -0.48 -6.35 -6.47
CA ASP A 203 -1.07 -5.57 -7.57
C ASP A 203 -0.43 -5.90 -8.92
N PHE A 204 0.90 -6.08 -8.96
CA PHE A 204 1.57 -6.60 -10.16
C PHE A 204 1.00 -7.96 -10.57
N ALA A 205 0.90 -8.90 -9.62
CA ALA A 205 0.41 -10.23 -9.91
C ALA A 205 -1.08 -10.25 -10.32
N LEU A 206 -1.88 -9.37 -9.70
CA LEU A 206 -3.28 -9.16 -10.07
C LEU A 206 -3.40 -8.71 -11.52
N CYS A 207 -2.59 -7.74 -11.92
CA CYS A 207 -2.62 -7.20 -13.27
C CYS A 207 -2.18 -8.23 -14.31
N VAL A 208 -1.11 -8.99 -14.05
CA VAL A 208 -0.70 -10.10 -14.92
C VAL A 208 -1.83 -11.13 -15.09
N SER A 209 -2.58 -11.41 -14.02
CA SER A 209 -3.67 -12.40 -14.07
C SER A 209 -4.94 -11.90 -14.74
N LYS A 210 -5.34 -10.64 -14.55
CA LYS A 210 -6.64 -10.11 -15.00
C LYS A 210 -6.56 -9.25 -16.25
N PHE A 211 -5.41 -8.64 -16.50
CA PHE A 211 -5.18 -7.68 -17.57
C PHE A 211 -3.86 -8.00 -18.31
N PRO A 212 -3.68 -9.23 -18.82
CA PRO A 212 -2.40 -9.70 -19.35
C PRO A 212 -1.88 -8.90 -20.56
N ASP A 213 -2.78 -8.25 -21.30
CA ASP A 213 -2.46 -7.49 -22.52
C ASP A 213 -2.26 -5.99 -22.27
N LEU A 214 -2.51 -5.51 -21.04
CA LEU A 214 -2.40 -4.09 -20.69
C LEU A 214 -1.04 -3.79 -20.04
N ILE A 215 -0.55 -2.57 -20.23
CA ILE A 215 0.65 -2.09 -19.56
C ILE A 215 0.29 -1.81 -18.09
N CYS A 216 0.88 -2.58 -17.17
CA CYS A 216 0.69 -2.43 -15.73
C CYS A 216 1.60 -1.33 -15.18
N ARG A 217 1.02 -0.31 -14.53
CA ARG A 217 1.72 0.76 -13.80
C ARG A 217 1.09 0.91 -12.40
N PRO A 218 1.52 0.14 -11.39
CA PRO A 218 0.99 0.27 -10.04
C PRO A 218 1.32 1.63 -9.42
N ILE A 219 0.34 2.22 -8.73
CA ILE A 219 0.46 3.54 -8.12
C ILE A 219 0.15 3.46 -6.62
N GLY A 220 1.03 4.05 -5.82
CA GLY A 220 0.79 4.30 -4.40
C GLY A 220 0.35 5.74 -4.18
N ALA A 221 -0.64 5.95 -3.33
CA ALA A 221 -1.12 7.27 -2.93
C ALA A 221 -1.06 7.42 -1.41
N GLN A 222 -0.42 8.48 -0.94
CA GLN A 222 -0.25 8.76 0.49
C GLN A 222 -0.76 10.16 0.82
N PHE A 223 -1.68 10.28 1.77
CA PHE A 223 -2.09 11.58 2.30
C PHE A 223 -1.05 12.09 3.31
N MET A 224 -0.49 13.27 3.05
CA MET A 224 0.56 13.90 3.88
C MET A 224 0.00 15.02 4.79
N GLY A 225 -1.31 15.25 4.76
CA GLY A 225 -1.98 16.31 5.51
C GLY A 225 -2.07 17.64 4.77
N LYS A 226 -2.95 18.53 5.25
CA LYS A 226 -3.21 19.86 4.64
C LYS A 226 -3.51 19.78 3.13
N ASN A 227 -4.27 18.76 2.70
CA ASN A 227 -4.59 18.49 1.30
C ASN A 227 -3.38 18.22 0.39
N LEU A 228 -2.24 17.82 0.96
CA LEU A 228 -1.09 17.33 0.22
C LEU A 228 -1.18 15.81 0.02
N ILE A 229 -1.00 15.38 -1.22
CA ILE A 229 -1.05 13.98 -1.64
C ILE A 229 0.26 13.67 -2.38
N ALA A 230 0.97 12.64 -1.92
CA ALA A 230 2.09 12.07 -2.67
C ALA A 230 1.59 10.89 -3.51
N LEU A 231 2.01 10.84 -4.77
CA LEU A 231 1.80 9.71 -5.67
C LEU A 231 3.15 9.09 -6.02
N PHE A 232 3.20 7.77 -6.04
CA PHE A 232 4.36 6.97 -6.43
C PHE A 232 3.99 6.07 -7.59
N GLU A 233 4.87 5.91 -8.56
CA GLU A 233 4.78 4.85 -9.56
C GLU A 233 5.81 3.77 -9.27
N PHE A 234 5.42 2.51 -9.37
CA PHE A 234 6.29 1.38 -9.08
C PHE A 234 6.67 0.57 -10.32
N GLU A 235 7.89 0.04 -10.28
CA GLU A 235 8.37 -1.01 -11.18
C GLU A 235 8.81 -2.25 -10.38
N SER A 236 8.80 -3.41 -11.04
CA SER A 236 9.33 -4.65 -10.48
C SER A 236 10.71 -4.91 -11.08
N THR A 237 11.76 -4.90 -10.26
CA THR A 237 13.13 -5.23 -10.66
C THR A 237 13.54 -6.61 -10.11
N PRO A 238 14.66 -7.21 -10.57
CA PRO A 238 15.21 -8.43 -9.98
C PRO A 238 15.51 -8.30 -8.47
N GLU A 239 15.80 -7.08 -8.00
CA GLU A 239 16.08 -6.74 -6.60
C GLU A 239 14.81 -6.39 -5.78
N GLY A 240 13.63 -6.51 -6.41
CA GLY A 240 12.32 -6.27 -5.81
C GLY A 240 11.61 -5.04 -6.38
N VAL A 241 10.51 -4.66 -5.75
CA VAL A 241 9.74 -3.46 -6.13
C VAL A 241 10.57 -2.20 -5.86
N ARG A 242 10.54 -1.24 -6.78
CA ARG A 242 11.13 0.11 -6.64
C ARG A 242 10.12 1.13 -7.14
N TRP A 243 10.16 2.36 -6.63
CA TRP A 243 9.40 3.44 -7.25
C TRP A 243 10.29 4.20 -8.25
N THR A 244 9.74 4.46 -9.43
CA THR A 244 10.41 5.16 -10.53
C THR A 244 10.12 6.65 -10.50
N GLU A 245 8.95 7.02 -10.00
CA GLU A 245 8.48 8.39 -9.96
C GLU A 245 7.76 8.66 -8.63
N GLU A 246 7.91 9.88 -8.14
CA GLU A 246 7.23 10.40 -6.96
C GLU A 246 6.85 11.84 -7.24
N GLU A 247 5.58 12.21 -7.12
CA GLU A 247 5.11 13.60 -7.28
C GLU A 247 4.15 14.00 -6.17
N HIS A 248 4.20 15.28 -5.79
CA HIS A 248 3.46 15.82 -4.65
C HIS A 248 2.44 16.86 -5.13
N TYR A 249 1.16 16.58 -4.94
CA TYR A 249 0.05 17.44 -5.36
C TYR A 249 -0.67 18.04 -4.15
N ARG A 250 -0.73 19.37 -4.10
CA ARG A 250 -1.51 20.10 -3.09
C ARG A 250 -2.83 20.55 -3.70
N LEU A 251 -3.94 20.04 -3.18
CA LEU A 251 -5.26 20.55 -3.55
C LEU A 251 -5.51 21.89 -2.87
N VAL A 252 -5.82 22.90 -3.66
CA VAL A 252 -5.97 24.30 -3.21
C VAL A 252 -7.23 24.95 -3.77
N SER A 253 -7.65 26.07 -3.18
CA SER A 253 -8.67 26.91 -3.78
C SER A 253 -8.16 27.55 -5.09
N PRO A 254 -9.03 27.87 -6.07
CA PRO A 254 -8.61 28.46 -7.34
C PRO A 254 -7.80 29.76 -7.20
N ASP A 255 -8.08 30.57 -6.18
CA ASP A 255 -7.39 31.83 -5.90
C ASP A 255 -5.94 31.65 -5.39
N GLU A 256 -5.57 30.47 -4.91
CA GLU A 256 -4.21 30.15 -4.49
C GLU A 256 -3.25 29.81 -5.64
N VAL A 257 -3.79 29.61 -6.86
CA VAL A 257 -3.02 29.42 -8.09
C VAL A 257 -2.81 30.77 -8.78
N THR A 258 -1.90 31.56 -8.20
CA THR A 258 -1.63 32.93 -8.67
C THR A 258 -0.79 32.95 -9.95
N PRO A 259 -0.73 34.09 -10.68
CA PRO A 259 0.17 34.23 -11.83
C PRO A 259 1.64 33.95 -11.51
N GLU A 260 2.10 34.21 -10.29
CA GLU A 260 3.46 33.88 -9.81
C GLU A 260 3.66 32.37 -9.75
N VAL A 261 2.69 31.64 -9.20
CA VAL A 261 2.70 30.17 -9.16
C VAL A 261 2.75 29.61 -10.57
N LEU A 262 1.87 30.08 -11.47
CA LEU A 262 1.85 29.64 -12.87
C LEU A 262 3.16 29.93 -13.60
N ARG A 263 3.79 31.08 -13.35
CA ARG A 263 5.12 31.40 -13.89
C ARG A 263 6.18 30.43 -13.40
N SER A 264 6.18 30.09 -12.11
CA SER A 264 7.13 29.11 -11.55
C SER A 264 7.00 27.73 -12.20
N TYR A 265 5.78 27.31 -12.57
CA TYR A 265 5.57 26.03 -13.24
C TYR A 265 6.03 26.03 -14.69
N ARG A 266 5.97 27.17 -15.39
CA ARG A 266 6.53 27.29 -16.75
C ARG A 266 8.05 27.17 -16.78
N GLU A 267 8.71 27.55 -15.69
CA GLU A 267 10.17 27.49 -15.55
C GLU A 267 10.67 26.09 -15.12
N ARG A 268 9.77 25.22 -14.62
CA ARG A 268 10.03 23.79 -14.43
C ARG A 268 10.07 23.13 -15.82
N LEU A 269 11.16 23.32 -16.55
CA LEU A 269 11.39 22.63 -17.82
C LEU A 269 11.50 21.11 -17.56
N PRO A 270 10.98 20.26 -18.46
CA PRO A 270 11.09 18.83 -18.33
C PRO A 270 12.57 18.39 -18.39
N ASN A 271 12.90 17.29 -17.71
CA ASN A 271 14.04 16.48 -18.14
C ASN A 271 13.68 15.92 -19.52
N THR A 272 14.18 16.56 -20.58
CA THR A 272 14.14 16.02 -21.95
C THR A 272 14.92 14.73 -22.06
#